data_AF-A0A959MQN5-F1
#
_entry.id   AF-A0A959MQN5-F1
#
_cell.length_a   1.000
_cell.length_b   1.000
_cell.length_c   1.000
_cell.angle_alpha   90.00
_cell.angle_beta   90.00
_cell.angle_gamma   90.00
#
_symmetry.space_group_name_H-M   'P 1'
#
loop_
_entity.id
_entity.type
_entity.pdbx_description
1 polymer ?
#
loop_
_entity_poly.entity_id
_entity_poly.type
_entity_poly.pdbx_seq_one_letter_code
_entity_poly.pdbx_strand_id
1 'polypeptide(L)'
;MYWVKKIFSFSLVFPLIFFIHCTTVKNANKNKSTQQENTASCVEFIMQQDDSLGAVRNHACKKISLSRAISQYVNAIEQLDFSRCPEEFSLAFQKHINAWKEMIKLTDQFPHLRGEMHTLFTTIAETKAKEKFAPLLKAIWDTWAEVENAQQD
;
A
#
# COMPACT_ATOMS: atom_id res chain seq x y z
N MET A 1 -18.01 23.62 20.19
CA MET A 1 -19.10 24.51 19.71
C MET A 1 -20.14 23.60 19.06
N TYR A 2 -21.20 23.29 19.80
CA TYR A 2 -22.27 22.37 19.39
C TYR A 2 -23.17 23.06 18.36
N TRP A 3 -23.39 22.45 17.20
CA TRP A 3 -24.47 22.83 16.29
C TRP A 3 -25.28 21.59 15.87
N VAL A 4 -26.29 21.35 16.70
CA VAL A 4 -27.68 21.00 16.39
C VAL A 4 -27.97 20.35 15.02
N LYS A 5 -28.40 19.09 15.10
CA LYS A 5 -29.14 18.32 14.09
C LYS A 5 -30.39 19.08 13.62
N LYS A 6 -30.61 19.15 12.30
CA LYS A 6 -31.96 19.34 11.73
C LYS A 6 -32.33 18.14 10.89
N ILE A 7 -33.24 17.37 11.46
CA ILE A 7 -33.99 16.28 10.83
C ILE A 7 -35.11 16.96 10.03
N PHE A 8 -35.14 16.77 8.72
CA PHE A 8 -36.33 17.05 7.92
C PHE A 8 -37.00 15.73 7.57
N SER A 9 -38.09 15.44 8.27
CA SER A 9 -39.07 14.44 7.89
C SER A 9 -39.88 14.97 6.72
N PHE A 10 -39.94 14.22 5.63
CA PHE A 10 -41.03 14.30 4.66
C PHE A 10 -41.53 12.90 4.36
N SER A 11 -42.71 12.59 4.89
CA SER A 11 -43.55 11.49 4.42
C SER A 11 -44.14 11.89 3.08
N LEU A 12 -44.08 11.00 2.08
CA LEU A 12 -45.14 10.89 1.07
C LEU A 12 -45.08 9.49 0.44
N VAL A 13 -46.08 8.71 0.80
CA VAL A 13 -46.41 7.40 0.27
C VAL A 13 -47.01 7.60 -1.12
N PHE A 14 -46.45 6.93 -2.13
CA PHE A 14 -47.11 6.71 -3.42
C PHE A 14 -46.95 5.24 -3.81
N PRO A 15 -48.02 4.43 -3.80
CA PRO A 15 -48.04 3.12 -4.43
C PRO A 15 -48.53 3.28 -5.87
N LEU A 16 -47.85 2.67 -6.85
CA LEU A 16 -48.45 2.26 -8.14
C LEU A 16 -47.48 1.38 -8.92
N ILE A 17 -47.65 0.07 -8.70
CA ILE A 17 -47.76 -1.01 -9.70
C ILE A 17 -47.25 -0.63 -11.10
N PHE A 18 -46.10 -1.17 -11.51
CA PHE A 18 -45.80 -1.41 -12.92
C PHE A 18 -45.02 -2.73 -13.10
N PHE A 19 -45.72 -3.71 -13.68
CA PHE A 19 -45.30 -4.80 -14.55
C PHE A 19 -44.06 -5.66 -14.19
N ILE A 20 -44.39 -6.88 -13.76
CA ILE A 20 -43.54 -8.06 -13.88
C ILE A 20 -43.30 -8.33 -15.37
N HIS A 21 -42.13 -7.96 -15.88
CA HIS A 21 -41.54 -8.56 -17.07
C HIS A 21 -40.45 -9.52 -16.61
N CYS A 22 -40.80 -10.80 -16.54
CA CYS A 22 -39.82 -11.87 -16.34
C CYS A 22 -39.17 -12.17 -17.70
N THR A 23 -38.13 -11.42 -18.04
CA THR A 23 -37.19 -11.83 -19.09
C THR A 23 -36.17 -12.75 -18.46
N THR A 24 -36.26 -14.05 -18.77
CA THR A 24 -35.27 -15.04 -18.36
C THR A 24 -34.00 -14.83 -19.19
N VAL A 25 -33.19 -13.86 -18.80
CA VAL A 25 -31.82 -13.70 -19.30
C VAL A 25 -31.01 -14.85 -18.72
N LYS A 26 -30.58 -15.77 -19.59
CA LYS A 26 -29.62 -16.82 -19.25
C LYS A 26 -28.31 -16.16 -18.83
N ASN A 27 -28.08 -16.07 -17.53
CA ASN A 27 -26.87 -15.54 -16.92
C ASN A 27 -25.69 -16.48 -17.19
N ALA A 28 -24.97 -16.23 -18.29
CA ALA A 28 -23.67 -16.80 -18.60
C ALA A 28 -22.53 -15.92 -18.04
N ASN A 29 -22.65 -15.43 -16.79
CA ASN A 29 -21.70 -14.47 -16.22
C ASN A 29 -21.29 -14.79 -14.78
N LYS A 30 -21.28 -16.07 -14.39
CA LYS A 30 -20.98 -16.50 -13.02
C LYS A 30 -19.48 -16.58 -12.69
N ASN A 31 -18.60 -16.46 -13.68
CA ASN A 31 -17.14 -16.55 -13.46
C ASN A 31 -16.44 -15.20 -13.30
N LYS A 32 -17.01 -14.09 -13.82
CA LYS A 32 -16.37 -12.77 -13.69
C LYS A 32 -16.50 -12.17 -12.29
N SER A 33 -17.63 -12.37 -11.60
CA SER A 33 -17.83 -11.73 -10.28
C SER A 33 -16.90 -12.32 -9.21
N THR A 34 -16.69 -13.64 -9.21
CA THR A 34 -15.84 -14.32 -8.22
C THR A 34 -14.35 -14.04 -8.44
N GLN A 35 -13.90 -13.89 -9.68
CA GLN A 35 -12.50 -13.57 -9.98
C GLN A 35 -12.15 -12.12 -9.58
N GLN A 36 -13.05 -11.16 -9.86
CA GLN A 36 -12.84 -9.75 -9.52
C GLN A 36 -12.92 -9.47 -8.01
N GLU A 37 -13.78 -10.19 -7.28
CA GLU A 37 -13.86 -10.10 -5.81
C GLU A 37 -12.58 -10.64 -5.15
N ASN A 38 -11.99 -11.70 -5.72
CA ASN A 38 -10.75 -12.29 -5.22
C ASN A 38 -9.50 -11.42 -5.47
N THR A 39 -9.45 -10.66 -6.57
CA THR A 39 -8.30 -9.78 -6.88
C THR A 39 -8.32 -8.51 -6.03
N ALA A 40 -9.47 -7.86 -5.88
CA ALA A 40 -9.62 -6.68 -5.01
C ALA A 40 -9.24 -7.01 -3.55
N SER A 41 -9.66 -8.19 -3.07
CA SER A 41 -9.29 -8.70 -1.75
C SER A 41 -7.77 -8.94 -1.60
N CYS A 42 -7.06 -9.33 -2.66
CA CYS A 42 -5.61 -9.51 -2.63
C CYS A 42 -4.88 -8.17 -2.48
N VAL A 43 -5.20 -7.19 -3.32
CA VAL A 43 -4.58 -5.86 -3.30
C VAL A 43 -4.79 -5.21 -1.92
N GLU A 44 -6.02 -5.20 -1.42
CA GLU A 44 -6.33 -4.65 -0.10
C GLU A 44 -5.52 -5.34 1.01
N PHE A 45 -5.43 -6.68 0.98
CA PHE A 45 -4.64 -7.43 1.95
C PHE A 45 -3.16 -7.03 1.90
N ILE A 46 -2.53 -6.97 0.73
CA ILE A 46 -1.13 -6.59 0.59
C ILE A 46 -0.88 -5.17 1.10
N MET A 47 -1.75 -4.22 0.74
CA MET A 47 -1.65 -2.84 1.18
C MET A 47 -1.74 -2.71 2.71
N GLN A 48 -2.68 -3.43 3.34
CA GLN A 48 -2.79 -3.46 4.80
C GLN A 48 -1.54 -4.06 5.47
N GLN A 49 -0.95 -5.10 4.88
CA GLN A 49 0.29 -5.67 5.40
C GLN A 49 1.46 -4.69 5.26
N ASP A 50 1.59 -4.00 4.12
CA ASP A 50 2.63 -3.00 3.90
C ASP A 50 2.55 -1.85 4.91
N ASP A 51 1.35 -1.29 5.11
CA ASP A 51 1.11 -0.21 6.08
C ASP A 51 1.55 -0.63 7.49
N SER A 52 1.15 -1.83 7.90
CA SER A 52 1.50 -2.39 9.21
C SER A 52 3.01 -2.58 9.37
N LEU A 53 3.65 -3.21 8.38
CA LEU A 53 5.09 -3.49 8.37
C LEU A 53 5.90 -2.19 8.28
N GLY A 54 5.45 -1.21 7.50
CA GLY A 54 6.05 0.11 7.35
C GLY A 54 6.02 0.90 8.67
N ALA A 55 4.90 0.85 9.40
CA ALA A 55 4.80 1.45 10.73
C ALA A 55 5.80 0.82 11.73
N VAL A 56 5.93 -0.51 11.73
CA VAL A 56 6.92 -1.21 12.56
C VAL A 56 8.34 -0.78 12.19
N ARG A 57 8.67 -0.77 10.89
CA ARG A 57 9.98 -0.36 10.36
C ARG A 57 10.38 1.04 10.80
N ASN A 58 9.44 2.00 10.74
CA ASN A 58 9.68 3.40 11.08
C ASN A 58 10.19 3.57 12.52
N HIS A 59 9.64 2.79 13.46
CA HIS A 59 10.01 2.84 14.88
C HIS A 59 11.16 1.89 15.27
N ALA A 60 11.35 0.79 14.55
CA ALA A 60 12.38 -0.22 14.87
C ALA A 60 13.79 0.37 14.89
N CYS A 61 14.04 1.39 14.06
CA CYS A 61 15.31 2.13 13.97
C CYS A 61 15.75 2.79 15.29
N LYS A 62 14.88 2.91 16.30
CA LYS A 62 15.25 3.34 17.66
C LYS A 62 16.11 2.32 18.40
N LYS A 63 15.96 1.03 18.08
CA LYS A 63 16.60 -0.09 18.79
C LYS A 63 17.64 -0.80 17.94
N ILE A 64 17.40 -0.92 16.64
CA ILE A 64 18.29 -1.57 15.67
C ILE A 64 18.77 -0.59 14.61
N SER A 65 19.79 -0.98 13.82
CA SER A 65 20.26 -0.14 12.72
C SER A 65 19.17 0.05 11.66
N LEU A 66 19.26 1.16 10.94
CA LEU A 66 18.37 1.50 9.83
C LEU A 66 18.37 0.39 8.75
N SER A 67 19.55 -0.09 8.35
CA SER A 67 19.69 -1.17 7.37
C SER A 67 19.02 -2.46 7.83
N ARG A 68 19.15 -2.82 9.11
CA ARG A 68 18.49 -4.01 9.68
C ARG A 68 16.98 -3.85 9.73
N ALA A 69 16.47 -2.67 10.10
CA ALA A 69 15.04 -2.40 10.10
C ALA A 69 14.45 -2.51 8.68
N ILE A 70 15.10 -1.92 7.68
CA ILE A 70 14.69 -2.03 6.27
C ILE A 70 14.77 -3.48 5.79
N SER A 71 15.84 -4.21 6.13
CA SER A 71 16.00 -5.63 5.76
C SER A 71 14.87 -6.50 6.32
N GLN A 72 14.47 -6.28 7.58
CA GLN A 72 13.36 -7.00 8.19
C GLN A 72 12.04 -6.70 7.50
N TYR A 73 11.79 -5.45 7.15
CA TYR A 73 10.62 -5.03 6.39
C TYR A 73 10.56 -5.68 5.00
N VAL A 74 11.66 -5.60 4.24
CA VAL A 74 11.77 -6.22 2.91
C VAL A 74 11.53 -7.73 3.00
N ASN A 75 12.21 -8.43 3.91
CA ASN A 75 12.04 -9.87 4.06
C ASN A 75 10.61 -10.27 4.43
N ALA A 76 9.91 -9.46 5.24
CA ALA A 76 8.52 -9.72 5.61
C ALA A 76 7.56 -9.55 4.42
N ILE A 77 7.76 -8.51 3.62
CA ILE A 77 6.93 -8.27 2.42
C ILE A 77 7.18 -9.32 1.34
N GLU A 78 8.42 -9.75 1.14
CA GLU A 78 8.75 -10.79 0.16
C GLU A 78 8.12 -12.16 0.47
N GLN A 79 7.64 -12.36 1.69
CA GLN A 79 6.94 -13.56 2.11
C GLN A 79 5.42 -13.48 1.91
N LEU A 80 4.89 -12.34 1.47
CA LEU A 80 3.47 -12.19 1.20
C LEU A 80 3.07 -12.94 -0.09
N ASP A 81 1.83 -13.41 -0.13
CA ASP A 81 1.28 -14.14 -1.27
C ASP A 81 0.61 -13.19 -2.28
N PHE A 82 1.29 -12.97 -3.41
CA PHE A 82 0.80 -12.16 -4.53
C PHE A 82 0.07 -12.99 -5.60
N SER A 83 -0.08 -14.31 -5.44
CA SER A 83 -0.57 -15.20 -6.50
C SER A 83 -1.99 -14.87 -7.00
N ARG A 84 -2.77 -14.17 -6.19
CA ARG A 84 -4.15 -13.74 -6.50
C ARG A 84 -4.26 -12.26 -6.85
N CYS A 85 -3.16 -11.53 -6.86
CA CYS A 85 -3.14 -10.11 -7.16
C CYS A 85 -3.03 -9.89 -8.68
N PRO A 86 -3.49 -8.75 -9.21
CA PRO A 86 -3.23 -8.37 -10.59
C PRO A 86 -1.72 -8.42 -10.91
N GLU A 87 -1.38 -8.85 -12.12
CA GLU A 87 0.02 -8.96 -12.54
C GLU A 87 0.73 -7.61 -12.47
N GLU A 88 0.07 -6.54 -12.94
CA GLU A 88 0.62 -5.19 -12.93
C GLU A 88 0.92 -4.69 -11.51
N PHE A 89 -0.01 -4.91 -10.57
CA PHE A 89 0.20 -4.61 -9.15
C PHE A 89 1.38 -5.40 -8.58
N SER A 90 1.45 -6.72 -8.85
CA SER A 90 2.51 -7.58 -8.35
C SER A 90 3.89 -7.15 -8.87
N LEU A 91 3.97 -6.77 -10.15
CA LEU A 91 5.19 -6.26 -10.77
C LEU A 91 5.58 -4.89 -10.20
N ALA A 92 4.64 -3.96 -10.02
CA ALA A 92 4.89 -2.66 -9.41
C ALA A 92 5.41 -2.82 -7.97
N PHE A 93 4.79 -3.69 -7.18
CA PHE A 93 5.20 -3.97 -5.81
C PHE A 93 6.60 -4.59 -5.76
N GLN A 94 6.92 -5.51 -6.68
CA GLN A 94 8.26 -6.10 -6.77
C GLN A 94 9.33 -5.04 -7.08
N LYS A 95 9.04 -4.05 -7.93
CA LYS A 95 9.95 -2.91 -8.15
C LYS A 95 10.13 -2.09 -6.87
N HIS A 96 9.07 -1.86 -6.11
CA HIS A 96 9.12 -1.15 -4.84
C HIS A 96 10.00 -1.87 -3.81
N ILE A 97 9.85 -3.19 -3.67
CA ILE A 97 10.71 -4.03 -2.83
C ILE A 97 12.19 -3.88 -3.25
N ASN A 98 12.47 -3.89 -4.55
CA ASN A 98 13.84 -3.75 -5.06
C ASN A 98 14.43 -2.36 -4.77
N ALA A 99 13.63 -1.29 -4.86
CA ALA A 99 14.06 0.06 -4.48
C ALA A 99 14.49 0.12 -3.00
N TRP A 100 13.73 -0.53 -2.11
CA TRP A 100 14.11 -0.67 -0.70
C TRP A 100 15.40 -1.48 -0.50
N LYS A 101 15.61 -2.56 -1.27
CA LYS A 101 16.86 -3.34 -1.22
C LYS A 101 18.09 -2.52 -1.58
N GLU A 102 17.99 -1.64 -2.57
CA GLU A 102 19.08 -0.73 -2.91
C GLU A 102 19.38 0.27 -1.78
N MET A 103 18.34 0.75 -1.08
CA MET A 103 18.50 1.60 0.10
C MET A 103 19.26 0.90 1.25
N ILE A 104 19.11 -0.42 1.43
CA ILE A 104 19.86 -1.19 2.44
C ILE A 104 21.37 -1.01 2.25
N LYS A 105 21.87 -1.13 1.01
CA LYS A 105 23.30 -1.03 0.69
C LYS A 105 23.91 0.31 1.11
N LEU A 106 23.15 1.40 0.98
CA LEU A 106 23.59 2.72 1.43
C LEU A 106 23.51 2.85 2.96
N THR A 107 22.39 2.44 3.54
CA THR A 107 22.13 2.62 4.98
C THR A 107 23.02 1.74 5.86
N ASP A 108 23.59 0.66 5.32
CA ASP A 108 24.58 -0.18 6.01
C ASP A 108 25.89 0.57 6.35
N GLN A 109 26.18 1.67 5.65
CA GLN A 109 27.31 2.56 5.93
C GLN A 109 27.11 3.39 7.21
N PHE A 110 25.91 3.35 7.81
CA PHE A 110 25.53 4.12 8.99
C PHE A 110 25.08 3.23 10.17
N PRO A 111 25.90 2.24 10.61
CA PRO A 111 25.46 1.22 11.56
C PRO A 111 25.16 1.76 12.97
N HIS A 112 25.61 2.98 13.28
CA HIS A 112 25.44 3.62 14.58
C HIS A 112 24.22 4.54 14.68
N LEU A 113 23.58 4.92 13.57
CA LEU A 113 22.43 5.81 13.61
C LEU A 113 21.22 5.13 14.26
N ARG A 114 20.58 5.80 15.21
CA ARG A 114 19.37 5.35 15.91
C ARG A 114 18.38 6.49 16.01
N GLY A 115 17.09 6.19 15.88
CA GLY A 115 16.03 7.19 15.89
C GLY A 115 14.82 6.73 15.09
N GLU A 116 13.86 7.63 14.87
CA GLU A 116 12.79 7.41 13.90
C GLU A 116 13.36 7.44 12.47
N MET A 117 12.85 6.58 11.58
CA MET A 117 13.36 6.47 10.21
C MET A 117 13.40 7.82 9.46
N HIS A 118 12.34 8.63 9.57
CA HIS A 118 12.29 9.93 8.89
C HIS A 118 13.40 10.87 9.39
N THR A 119 13.68 10.90 10.69
CA THR A 119 14.77 11.68 11.26
C THR A 119 16.12 11.19 10.74
N LEU A 120 16.32 9.88 10.67
CA LEU A 120 17.55 9.29 10.14
C LEU A 120 17.75 9.62 8.66
N PHE A 121 16.68 9.62 7.87
CA PHE A 121 16.72 10.02 6.46
C PHE A 121 17.11 11.50 6.31
N THR A 122 16.55 12.40 7.13
CA THR A 122 16.99 13.80 7.18
C THR A 122 18.48 13.91 7.53
N THR A 123 18.94 13.18 8.55
CA THR A 123 20.37 13.16 8.92
C THR A 123 21.25 12.72 7.77
N ILE A 124 20.91 11.62 7.07
CA ILE A 124 21.69 11.13 5.93
C ILE A 124 21.73 12.15 4.78
N ALA A 125 20.61 12.82 4.51
CA ALA A 125 20.49 13.84 3.46
C ALA A 125 21.36 15.09 3.72
N GLU A 126 21.79 15.32 4.96
CA GLU A 126 22.71 16.41 5.34
C GLU A 126 24.19 15.98 5.29
N THR A 127 24.48 14.68 5.14
CA THR A 127 25.85 14.17 5.03
C THR A 127 26.42 14.27 3.61
N LYS A 128 27.69 13.90 3.46
CA LYS A 128 28.33 13.70 2.15
C LYS A 128 27.67 12.59 1.32
N ALA A 129 26.89 11.69 1.92
CA ALA A 129 26.21 10.63 1.20
C ALA A 129 24.93 11.09 0.47
N LYS A 130 24.52 12.36 0.64
CA LYS A 130 23.29 12.92 0.04
C LYS A 130 23.14 12.65 -1.45
N GLU A 131 24.24 12.69 -2.21
CA GLU A 131 24.23 12.48 -3.67
C GLU A 131 23.86 11.04 -4.05
N LYS A 132 24.20 10.07 -3.20
CA LYS A 132 23.79 8.66 -3.35
C LYS A 132 22.41 8.41 -2.73
N PHE A 133 22.09 9.11 -1.64
CA PHE A 133 20.83 8.93 -0.91
C PHE A 133 19.62 9.44 -1.69
N ALA A 134 19.70 10.66 -2.23
CA ALA A 134 18.59 11.32 -2.93
C ALA A 134 17.99 10.47 -4.07
N PRO A 135 18.76 9.90 -5.01
CA PRO A 135 18.18 9.08 -6.08
C PRO A 135 17.54 7.79 -5.56
N LEU A 136 18.08 7.19 -4.50
CA LEU A 136 17.49 5.99 -3.88
C LEU A 136 16.17 6.31 -3.19
N LEU A 137 16.11 7.41 -2.44
CA LEU A 137 14.86 7.87 -1.84
C LEU A 137 13.81 8.21 -2.90
N LYS A 138 14.24 8.87 -4.00
CA LYS A 138 13.36 9.14 -5.14
C LYS A 138 12.81 7.84 -5.75
N ALA A 139 13.66 6.84 -5.97
CA ALA A 139 13.24 5.56 -6.54
C ALA A 139 12.19 4.84 -5.68
N ILE A 140 12.29 4.93 -4.34
CA ILE A 140 11.27 4.40 -3.43
C ILE A 140 9.91 5.09 -3.67
N TRP A 141 9.90 6.42 -3.78
CA TRP A 141 8.67 7.18 -4.05
C TRP A 141 8.12 6.97 -5.46
N ASP A 142 8.98 6.93 -6.47
CA ASP A 142 8.57 6.69 -7.86
C ASP A 142 7.92 5.31 -8.00
N THR A 143 8.52 4.27 -7.40
CA THR A 143 7.96 2.92 -7.43
C THR A 143 6.71 2.78 -6.58
N TRP A 144 6.56 3.57 -5.51
CA TRP A 144 5.30 3.63 -4.75
C TRP A 144 4.17 4.22 -5.59
N ALA A 145 4.44 5.28 -6.36
CA ALA A 145 3.44 5.84 -7.27
C ALA A 145 3.00 4.81 -8.34
N GLU A 146 3.90 3.94 -8.81
CA GLU A 146 3.53 2.82 -9.68
C GLU A 146 2.58 1.84 -8.97
N VAL A 147 2.83 1.52 -7.70
CA VAL A 147 1.95 0.66 -6.88
C VAL A 147 0.56 1.30 -6.73
N GLU A 148 0.49 2.59 -6.41
CA GLU A 148 -0.79 3.32 -6.25
C GLU A 148 -1.59 3.37 -7.55
N ASN A 149 -0.92 3.54 -8.69
CA ASN A 149 -1.60 3.53 -9.99
C ASN A 149 -2.16 2.13 -10.30
N ALA A 150 -1.40 1.07 -10.03
CA ALA A 150 -1.80 -0.31 -10.28
C ALA A 150 -2.87 -0.85 -9.32
N GLN A 151 -3.27 -0.10 -8.29
CA GLN A 151 -4.40 -0.44 -7.41
C GLN A 151 -5.76 -0.19 -8.06
N GLN A 152 -5.82 0.65 -9.10
CA GLN A 152 -7.08 1.16 -9.65
C GLN A 152 -7.67 0.30 -10.78
N ASP A 153 -6.94 -0.75 -11.19
CA ASP A 153 -7.27 -1.67 -12.29
C ASP A 153 -7.88 -3.00 -11.80
#